data_AF-A0A3B5MPU0-F1
#
_entry.id   AF-A0A3B5MPU0-F1
#
_cell.length_a   1.000
_cell.length_b   1.000
_cell.length_c   1.000
_cell.angle_alpha   90.00
_cell.angle_beta   90.00
_cell.angle_gamma   90.00
#
_symmetry.space_group_name_H-M   'P 1'
#
loop_
_entity.id
_entity.type
_entity.pdbx_description
1 polymer ?
#
loop_
_entity_poly.entity_id
_entity_poly.type
_entity_poly.pdbx_seq_one_letter_code
_entity_poly.pdbx_strand_id
1 'polypeptide(L)'
;MKSKAADKVVHPFSRKAAYLNREDVRLKRKERMKSEKATRLSNIGEKLLWFQSQLDPNKTSYTKRDACQVVERYLHRFDSELEQIELVNGIKGRQGRLHGAREAAIKQSVERERAQFEGAGLEIPDIINTKHLKSFRSDFEAH
;
A
#
# COMPACT_ATOMS: atom_id res chain seq x y z
N MET A 1 -11.56 -52.04 -14.50
CA MET A 1 -10.89 -50.72 -14.57
C MET A 1 -11.82 -49.75 -15.33
N LYS A 2 -12.42 -48.75 -14.66
CA LYS A 2 -13.27 -47.75 -15.34
C LYS A 2 -12.35 -46.68 -15.94
N SER A 3 -12.31 -46.60 -17.26
CA SER A 3 -11.58 -45.56 -18.00
C SER A 3 -12.12 -44.18 -17.60
N LYS A 4 -11.22 -43.27 -17.21
CA LYS A 4 -11.55 -41.84 -17.13
C LYS A 4 -11.97 -41.42 -18.54
N ALA A 5 -13.25 -41.10 -18.72
CA ALA A 5 -13.74 -40.55 -19.97
C ALA A 5 -12.89 -39.32 -20.32
N ALA A 6 -12.32 -39.31 -21.52
CA ALA A 6 -11.56 -38.19 -22.05
C ALA A 6 -12.37 -36.90 -21.84
N ASP A 7 -11.71 -35.86 -21.32
CA ASP A 7 -12.35 -34.59 -21.00
C ASP A 7 -13.00 -34.05 -22.29
N LYS A 8 -14.32 -34.12 -22.37
CA LYS A 8 -15.06 -33.81 -23.59
C LYS A 8 -14.90 -32.33 -23.87
N VAL A 9 -14.33 -31.99 -25.02
CA VAL A 9 -14.21 -30.61 -25.51
C VAL A 9 -15.59 -29.96 -25.44
N VAL A 10 -15.69 -28.90 -24.63
CA VAL A 10 -16.94 -28.18 -24.40
C VAL A 10 -17.10 -27.12 -25.49
N HIS A 11 -18.20 -27.18 -26.25
CA HIS A 11 -18.47 -26.16 -27.27
C HIS A 11 -18.65 -24.77 -26.59
N PRO A 12 -18.06 -23.68 -27.12
CA PRO A 12 -18.06 -22.36 -26.48
C PRO A 12 -19.46 -21.82 -26.14
N PHE A 13 -20.46 -22.11 -26.97
CA PHE A 13 -21.84 -21.66 -26.78
C PHE A 13 -22.74 -22.66 -26.06
N SER A 14 -22.18 -23.72 -25.48
CA SER A 14 -22.97 -24.72 -24.74
C SER A 14 -23.37 -24.23 -23.35
N ARG A 15 -24.45 -24.78 -22.79
CA ARG A 15 -24.85 -24.53 -21.40
C ARG A 15 -23.74 -24.88 -20.39
N LYS A 16 -22.96 -25.93 -20.67
CA LYS A 16 -21.81 -26.33 -19.85
C LYS A 16 -20.71 -25.25 -19.87
N ALA A 17 -20.39 -24.68 -21.04
CA ALA A 17 -19.45 -23.56 -21.14
C ALA A 17 -19.95 -22.33 -20.38
N ALA A 18 -21.25 -21.99 -20.51
CA ALA A 18 -21.84 -20.87 -19.78
C ALA A 18 -21.75 -21.05 -18.25
N TYR A 19 -21.96 -22.27 -17.75
CA TYR A 19 -21.82 -22.57 -16.32
C TYR A 19 -20.38 -22.44 -15.84
N LEU A 20 -19.41 -23.02 -16.57
CA LEU A 20 -17.99 -22.91 -16.25
C LEU A 20 -17.53 -21.44 -16.24
N ASN A 21 -17.97 -20.64 -17.21
CA ASN A 21 -17.65 -19.22 -17.26
C ASN A 21 -18.23 -18.44 -16.07
N ARG A 22 -19.46 -18.75 -15.64
CA ARG A 22 -20.07 -18.12 -14.45
C ARG A 22 -19.28 -18.44 -13.18
N GLU A 23 -18.88 -19.70 -13.01
CA GLU A 23 -18.04 -20.11 -11.88
C GLU A 23 -16.67 -19.44 -11.91
N ASP A 24 -16.01 -19.40 -13.07
CA ASP A 24 -14.72 -18.71 -13.25
C ASP A 24 -14.81 -17.21 -12.93
N VAL A 25 -15.82 -16.51 -13.45
CA VAL A 25 -16.07 -15.09 -13.14
C VAL A 25 -16.31 -14.89 -11.64
N ARG A 26 -17.07 -15.77 -11.00
CA ARG A 26 -17.34 -15.72 -9.55
C ARG A 26 -16.05 -15.90 -8.74
N LEU A 27 -15.22 -16.88 -9.09
CA LEU A 27 -13.95 -17.14 -8.44
C LEU A 27 -12.97 -15.98 -8.65
N LYS A 28 -12.83 -15.46 -9.87
CA LYS A 28 -12.00 -14.28 -10.18
C LYS A 28 -12.43 -13.07 -9.38
N ARG A 29 -13.73 -12.80 -9.26
CA ARG A 29 -14.24 -11.70 -8.42
C ARG A 29 -13.88 -11.92 -6.95
N LYS A 30 -14.00 -13.14 -6.43
CA LYS A 30 -13.64 -13.47 -5.04
C LYS A 30 -12.15 -13.26 -4.79
N GLU A 31 -11.28 -13.75 -5.66
CA GLU A 31 -9.83 -13.56 -5.52
C GLU A 31 -9.42 -12.10 -5.65
N ARG A 32 -10.06 -11.34 -6.56
CA ARG A 32 -9.83 -9.90 -6.68
C ARG A 32 -10.15 -9.17 -5.37
N MET A 33 -11.31 -9.42 -4.75
CA MET A 33 -11.68 -8.79 -3.48
C MET A 33 -10.71 -9.14 -2.35
N LYS A 34 -10.22 -10.39 -2.30
CA LYS A 34 -9.20 -10.79 -1.32
C LYS A 34 -7.89 -10.02 -1.54
N SER A 35 -7.43 -9.95 -2.78
CA SER A 35 -6.21 -9.22 -3.14
C SER A 35 -6.34 -7.73 -2.81
N GLU A 36 -7.46 -7.09 -3.17
CA GLU A 36 -7.73 -5.68 -2.84
C GLU A 36 -7.70 -5.43 -1.32
N LYS A 37 -8.29 -6.33 -0.52
CA LYS A 37 -8.26 -6.25 0.94
C LYS A 37 -6.84 -6.44 1.49
N ALA A 38 -6.10 -7.41 0.97
CA ALA A 38 -4.73 -7.68 1.38
C ALA A 38 -3.82 -6.47 1.08
N THR A 39 -3.91 -5.90 -0.12
CA THR A 39 -3.18 -4.68 -0.48
C THR A 39 -3.53 -3.52 0.43
N ARG A 40 -4.83 -3.30 0.74
CA ARG A 40 -5.23 -2.25 1.67
C ARG A 40 -4.61 -2.44 3.05
N LEU A 41 -4.64 -3.66 3.60
CA LEU A 41 -4.07 -3.96 4.90
C LEU A 41 -2.53 -3.82 4.90
N SER A 42 -1.86 -4.24 3.82
CA SER A 42 -0.41 -4.03 3.64
C SER A 42 -0.06 -2.56 3.70
N ASN A 43 -0.78 -1.71 2.96
CA ASN A 43 -0.53 -0.27 2.93
C ASN A 43 -0.73 0.38 4.31
N ILE A 44 -1.73 -0.07 5.08
CA ILE A 44 -1.93 0.39 6.46
C ILE A 44 -0.75 -0.06 7.34
N GLY A 45 -0.35 -1.33 7.24
CA GLY A 45 0.77 -1.89 8.00
C GLY A 45 2.09 -1.15 7.72
N GLU A 46 2.41 -0.92 6.44
CA GLU A 46 3.61 -0.17 6.02
C GLU A 46 3.59 1.27 6.56
N LYS A 47 2.43 1.93 6.50
CA LYS A 47 2.26 3.27 7.08
C LYS A 47 2.53 3.24 8.59
N LEU A 48 1.90 2.32 9.32
CA LEU A 48 2.08 2.20 10.76
C LEU A 48 3.55 1.90 11.12
N LEU A 49 4.19 0.99 10.40
CA LEU A 49 5.60 0.64 10.62
C LEU A 49 6.52 1.86 10.38
N TRP A 50 6.25 2.65 9.34
CA TRP A 50 6.97 3.89 9.12
C TRP A 50 6.80 4.84 10.30
N PHE A 51 5.56 5.09 10.75
CA PHE A 51 5.32 5.99 11.89
C PHE A 51 6.06 5.52 13.14
N GLN A 52 6.02 4.21 13.43
CA GLN A 52 6.71 3.61 14.57
C GLN A 52 8.23 3.82 14.49
N SER A 53 8.84 3.59 13.33
CA SER A 53 10.29 3.79 13.11
C SER A 53 10.77 5.23 13.28
N GLN A 54 9.85 6.19 13.23
CA GLN A 54 10.13 7.62 13.35
C GLN A 54 9.92 8.17 14.77
N LEU A 55 9.49 7.31 15.70
CA LEU A 55 9.33 7.69 17.11
C LEU A 55 10.68 7.55 17.83
N ASP A 56 10.93 8.50 18.72
CA ASP A 56 12.09 8.48 19.62
C ASP A 56 11.81 7.47 20.74
N PRO A 57 12.64 6.43 20.91
CA PRO A 57 12.46 5.41 21.94
C PRO A 57 12.38 6.00 23.36
N ASN A 58 13.09 7.09 23.62
CA ASN A 58 13.23 7.69 24.95
C ASN A 58 12.12 8.69 25.27
N LYS A 59 11.41 9.19 24.26
CA LYS A 59 10.34 10.17 24.44
C LYS A 59 9.08 9.49 24.97
N THR A 60 8.52 9.96 26.08
CA THR A 60 7.36 9.31 26.74
C THR A 60 6.02 9.94 26.41
N SER A 61 6.01 11.13 25.81
CA SER A 61 4.81 11.85 25.38
C SER A 61 5.09 12.72 24.16
N TYR A 62 4.10 12.87 23.29
CA TYR A 62 4.15 13.76 22.13
C TYR A 62 3.12 14.86 22.28
N THR A 63 3.51 16.07 21.91
CA THR A 63 2.57 17.18 21.76
C THR A 63 1.91 17.14 20.38
N LYS A 64 0.83 17.92 20.20
CA LYS A 64 0.24 18.13 18.87
C LYS A 64 1.26 18.64 17.85
N ARG A 65 2.16 19.52 18.28
CA ARG A 65 3.24 20.05 17.42
C ARG A 65 4.19 18.94 16.98
N ASP A 66 4.58 18.06 17.91
CA ASP A 66 5.43 16.92 17.55
C ASP A 66 4.73 16.01 16.55
N ALA A 67 3.42 15.76 16.73
CA ALA A 67 2.64 14.96 15.79
C ALA A 67 2.62 15.58 14.39
N CYS A 68 2.40 16.89 14.28
CA CYS A 68 2.50 17.59 12.99
C CYS A 68 3.89 17.46 12.36
N GLN A 69 4.97 17.52 13.14
CA GLN A 69 6.32 17.34 12.62
C GLN A 69 6.58 15.92 12.10
N VAL A 70 6.04 14.90 12.77
CA VAL A 70 6.12 13.51 12.28
C VAL A 70 5.33 13.36 10.98
N VAL A 71 4.16 13.99 10.88
CA VAL A 71 3.37 14.01 9.64
C VAL A 71 4.11 14.71 8.52
N GLU A 72 4.77 15.85 8.78
CA GLU A 72 5.55 16.55 7.77
C GLU A 72 6.65 15.63 7.22
N ARG A 73 7.40 14.95 8.10
CA ARG A 73 8.38 13.93 7.68
C ARG A 73 7.75 12.81 6.86
N TYR A 74 6.52 12.41 7.19
CA TYR A 74 5.80 11.38 6.44
C TYR A 74 5.49 11.84 5.01
N LEU A 75 5.03 13.08 4.84
CA LEU A 75 4.74 13.65 3.52
C LEU A 75 5.99 13.83 2.65
N HIS A 76 7.17 13.96 3.29
CA HIS A 76 8.48 14.08 2.63
C HIS A 76 9.26 12.76 2.54
N ARG A 77 8.66 11.62 2.92
CA ARG A 77 9.37 10.33 3.01
C ARG A 77 9.95 9.80 1.71
N PHE A 78 9.48 10.29 0.57
CA PHE A 78 9.92 9.85 -0.76
C PHE A 78 10.81 10.86 -1.49
N ASP A 79 11.16 11.98 -0.87
CA ASP A 79 11.93 13.04 -1.53
C ASP A 79 13.26 12.53 -2.07
N SER A 80 14.00 11.75 -1.28
CA SER A 80 15.27 11.14 -1.72
C SER A 80 15.07 10.13 -2.87
N GLU A 81 13.95 9.39 -2.89
CA GLU A 81 13.64 8.47 -3.99
C GLU A 81 13.32 9.24 -5.28
N LEU A 82 12.55 10.33 -5.17
CA LEU A 82 12.21 11.18 -6.30
C LEU A 82 13.43 11.91 -6.86
N GLU A 83 14.29 12.44 -5.99
CA GLU A 83 15.56 13.07 -6.39
C GLU A 83 16.46 12.07 -7.13
N GLN A 84 16.58 10.83 -6.63
CA GLN A 84 17.34 9.79 -7.31
C GLN A 84 16.77 9.45 -8.69
N ILE A 85 15.43 9.37 -8.83
CA ILE A 85 14.76 9.15 -10.12
C ILE A 85 15.04 10.31 -11.08
N GLU A 86 15.00 11.55 -10.59
CA GLU A 86 15.29 12.75 -11.37
C GLU A 86 16.75 12.76 -11.85
N LEU A 87 17.70 12.48 -10.97
CA LEU A 87 19.13 12.38 -11.32
C LEU A 87 19.38 11.34 -12.41
N VAL A 88 18.82 10.14 -12.26
CA VAL A 88 18.97 9.05 -13.24
C VAL A 88 18.41 9.44 -14.61
N ASN A 89 17.24 10.09 -14.63
CA ASN A 89 16.63 10.56 -15.87
C ASN A 89 17.33 11.80 -16.47
N GLY A 90 18.05 12.57 -15.66
CA GLY A 90 18.83 13.73 -16.10
C GLY A 90 20.17 13.38 -16.77
N ILE A 91 20.64 12.14 -16.67
CA ILE A 91 21.87 11.68 -17.33
C ILE A 91 21.66 11.69 -18.85
N LYS A 92 22.41 12.53 -19.55
CA LYS A 92 22.32 12.67 -21.02
C LYS A 92 22.78 11.38 -21.70
N GLY A 93 21.92 10.79 -22.54
CA GLY A 93 22.21 9.58 -23.30
C GLY A 93 21.02 9.11 -24.14
N ARG A 94 21.19 8.01 -24.88
CA ARG A 94 20.10 7.35 -25.66
C ARG A 94 19.28 6.42 -24.76
N GLN A 95 18.82 6.91 -23.61
CA GLN A 95 18.00 6.15 -22.67
C GLN A 95 16.62 6.79 -22.61
N GLY A 96 15.56 5.97 -22.65
CA GLY A 96 14.19 6.42 -22.41
C GLY A 96 13.96 6.73 -20.93
N ARG A 97 12.80 7.31 -20.61
CA ARG A 97 12.43 7.63 -19.22
C ARG A 97 12.38 6.36 -18.36
N LEU A 98 13.21 6.32 -17.32
CA LEU A 98 13.28 5.24 -16.34
C LEU A 98 12.37 5.54 -15.14
N HIS A 99 11.88 4.48 -14.49
CA HIS A 99 11.07 4.55 -13.26
C HIS A 99 9.76 5.36 -13.33
N GLY A 100 9.26 5.69 -14.53
CA GLY A 100 8.10 6.57 -14.68
C GLY A 100 6.81 6.08 -13.99
N ALA A 101 6.59 4.76 -13.92
CA ALA A 101 5.45 4.18 -13.22
C ALA A 101 5.55 4.36 -11.69
N ARG A 102 6.75 4.18 -11.13
CA ARG A 102 7.01 4.35 -9.69
C ARG A 102 6.92 5.82 -9.29
N GLU A 103 7.53 6.70 -10.08
CA GLU A 103 7.46 8.15 -9.87
C GLU A 103 6.00 8.64 -9.87
N ALA A 104 5.18 8.21 -10.83
CA ALA A 104 3.77 8.57 -10.90
C ALA A 104 2.98 8.06 -9.67
N ALA A 105 3.24 6.82 -9.24
CA ALA A 105 2.59 6.24 -8.07
C ALA A 105 2.94 6.99 -6.78
N ILE A 106 4.20 7.38 -6.60
CA ILE A 106 4.65 8.19 -5.45
C ILE A 106 3.97 9.55 -5.47
N LYS A 107 4.05 10.27 -6.60
CA LYS A 107 3.47 11.62 -6.73
C LYS A 107 1.96 11.60 -6.44
N GLN A 108 1.24 10.64 -7.00
CA GLN A 108 -0.20 10.48 -6.73
C GLN A 108 -0.49 10.17 -5.25
N SER A 109 0.35 9.36 -4.61
CA SER A 109 0.16 9.00 -3.19
C SER A 109 0.40 10.21 -2.28
N VAL A 110 1.51 10.93 -2.49
CA VAL A 110 1.85 12.13 -1.71
C VAL A 110 0.83 13.24 -1.92
N GLU A 111 0.39 13.47 -3.16
CA GLU A 111 -0.66 14.45 -3.48
C GLU A 111 -1.95 14.17 -2.70
N ARG A 112 -2.39 12.91 -2.68
CA ARG A 112 -3.58 12.50 -1.92
C ARG A 112 -3.40 12.72 -0.42
N GLU A 113 -2.24 12.36 0.13
CA GLU A 113 -1.96 12.52 1.55
C GLU A 113 -1.86 13.99 1.97
N ARG A 114 -1.28 14.85 1.13
CA ARG A 114 -1.27 16.31 1.34
C ARG A 114 -2.67 16.89 1.32
N ALA A 115 -3.48 16.54 0.32
CA ALA A 115 -4.88 16.98 0.24
C ALA A 115 -5.70 16.54 1.46
N GLN A 116 -5.43 15.33 2.00
CA GLN A 116 -6.05 14.87 3.24
C GLN A 116 -5.58 15.68 4.44
N PHE A 117 -4.27 15.91 4.58
CA PHE A 117 -3.70 16.64 5.70
C PHE A 117 -4.20 18.10 5.78
N GLU A 118 -4.28 18.78 4.65
CA GLU A 118 -4.74 20.18 4.57
C GLU A 118 -6.27 20.31 4.64
N GLY A 119 -7.00 19.27 4.24
CA GLY A 119 -8.46 19.27 4.17
C GLY A 119 -9.14 18.53 5.32
N ALA A 120 -9.52 17.28 5.07
CA ALA A 120 -10.38 16.49 5.96
C ALA A 120 -9.65 15.87 7.19
N GLY A 121 -8.33 15.95 7.22
CA GLY A 121 -7.45 15.30 8.20
C GLY A 121 -6.79 14.03 7.63
N LEU A 122 -5.49 13.87 7.92
CA LEU A 122 -4.74 12.66 7.65
C LEU A 122 -4.80 11.73 8.87
N GLU A 123 -5.27 10.50 8.67
CA GLU A 123 -5.30 9.49 9.74
C GLU A 123 -3.88 9.05 10.12
N ILE A 124 -3.54 9.13 11.41
CA ILE A 124 -2.25 8.71 11.96
C ILE A 124 -2.45 7.99 13.30
N PRO A 125 -1.50 7.15 13.74
CA PRO A 125 -1.54 6.57 15.08
C PRO A 125 -1.57 7.66 16.16
N ASP A 126 -2.36 7.43 17.21
CA ASP A 126 -2.42 8.35 18.34
C ASP A 126 -1.16 8.23 19.21
N ILE A 127 -0.20 9.09 18.91
CA ILE A 127 1.07 9.20 19.64
C ILE A 127 1.01 10.22 20.79
N ILE A 128 -0.07 10.99 20.90
CA ILE A 128 -0.25 12.02 21.93
C ILE A 128 -0.71 11.37 23.23
N ASN A 129 -1.63 10.42 23.14
CA ASN A 129 -2.05 9.64 24.30
C ASN A 129 -0.96 8.65 24.72
N THR A 130 -0.45 8.83 25.93
CA THR A 130 0.66 8.01 26.46
C THR A 130 0.31 6.52 26.58
N LYS A 131 -0.97 6.16 26.78
CA LYS A 131 -1.39 4.76 26.80
C LYS A 131 -1.34 4.15 25.40
N HIS A 132 -1.86 4.86 24.40
CA HIS A 132 -1.85 4.42 23.01
C HIS A 132 -0.43 4.34 22.46
N LEU A 133 0.42 5.33 22.78
CA LEU A 133 1.83 5.35 22.40
C LEU A 133 2.59 4.13 22.93
N LYS A 134 2.33 3.71 24.18
CA LYS A 134 2.96 2.50 24.75
C LYS A 134 2.56 1.24 23.99
N SER A 135 1.26 1.05 23.74
CA SER A 135 0.77 -0.08 22.93
C SER A 135 1.38 -0.07 21.52
N PHE A 136 1.34 1.09 20.87
CA PHE A 136 1.87 1.24 19.51
C PHE A 136 3.36 0.92 19.38
N ARG A 137 4.15 1.08 20.46
CA ARG A 137 5.55 0.67 20.50
C ARG A 137 5.73 -0.83 20.65
N SER A 138 4.96 -1.48 21.52
CA SER A 138 5.13 -2.91 21.83
C SER A 138 4.67 -3.84 20.72
N ASP A 139 3.74 -3.41 19.87
CA ASP A 139 3.00 -4.29 18.96
C ASP A 139 3.86 -4.93 17.83
N PHE A 140 5.10 -4.48 17.61
CA PHE A 140 5.97 -4.99 16.54
C PHE A 140 7.34 -5.52 17.02
N GLU A 141 7.65 -5.50 18.32
CA GLU A 141 8.89 -6.09 18.87
C GLU A 141 8.80 -7.63 19.05
N ALA A 142 7.70 -8.26 18.62
CA ALA A 142 7.40 -9.67 18.88
C ALA A 142 7.77 -10.66 17.74
N HIS A 143 8.62 -10.28 16.78
CA HIS A 143 9.08 -11.18 15.71
C HIS A 143 10.59 -11.15 15.50
#